data_AF-A0AAD4I1G0-F1
#
_entry.id   AF-A0AAD4I1G0-F1
#
_cell.length_a   1.000
_cell.length_b   1.000
_cell.length_c   1.000
_cell.angle_alpha   90.00
_cell.angle_beta   90.00
_cell.angle_gamma   90.00
#
_symmetry.space_group_name_H-M   'P 1'
#
loop_
_entity.id
_entity.type
_entity.pdbx_description
1 polymer ?
#
loop_
_entity_poly.entity_id
_entity_poly.type
_entity_poly.pdbx_seq_one_letter_code
_entity_poly.pdbx_strand_id
1 'polypeptide(L)'
;MRGGNTIRPKGTKNPSSKRDGSPTRGLHRLVLGYDAAHPFSTIPLSDRGSVQALLRALLDPLEPFFSPLKARIRCPGATAVRFDQTASEVEGICRPLWGLACLLAGGGSYRGTQWWIDGIRAGTDPDGKEYWGYPRDNDQRMVEMCPLGFALAVAPEIWEGLSDKERGNVEGWLGNSINEKK
;
A
#
# COMPACT_ATOMS: atom_id res chain seq x y z
N MET A 1 55.75 -32.26 -52.89
CA MET A 1 55.59 -33.74 -52.89
C MET A 1 55.30 -34.21 -51.47
N ARG A 2 54.23 -35.00 -51.30
CA ARG A 2 53.91 -36.03 -50.26
C ARG A 2 54.15 -35.67 -48.78
N GLY A 3 53.24 -35.83 -47.82
CA GLY A 3 51.91 -36.46 -47.78
C GLY A 3 51.71 -37.28 -46.49
N GLY A 4 50.55 -37.11 -45.84
CA GLY A 4 49.86 -38.08 -44.95
C GLY A 4 50.28 -38.09 -43.47
N ASN A 5 49.45 -38.51 -42.50
CA ASN A 5 48.03 -38.84 -42.43
C ASN A 5 47.75 -39.13 -40.93
N THR A 6 46.61 -38.70 -40.34
CA THR A 6 46.17 -39.21 -39.02
C THR A 6 44.70 -39.64 -39.10
N ILE A 7 44.40 -40.68 -38.33
CA ILE A 7 43.35 -41.69 -38.47
C ILE A 7 42.04 -41.31 -37.71
N ARG A 8 40.89 -41.51 -38.38
CA ARG A 8 39.51 -42.01 -37.99
C ARG A 8 39.05 -42.03 -36.49
N PRO A 9 37.72 -42.00 -36.16
CA PRO A 9 36.68 -42.87 -36.77
C PRO A 9 35.24 -42.31 -36.94
N LYS A 10 34.41 -43.18 -37.55
CA LYS A 10 33.01 -43.01 -37.99
C LYS A 10 31.98 -43.41 -36.91
N GLY A 11 30.84 -42.71 -36.91
CA GLY A 11 29.51 -43.34 -37.07
C GLY A 11 28.56 -43.34 -35.86
N THR A 12 27.35 -42.77 -36.02
CA THR A 12 26.04 -43.48 -36.12
C THR A 12 24.87 -42.47 -36.17
N LYS A 13 23.68 -42.94 -36.59
CA LYS A 13 22.55 -42.23 -37.19
C LYS A 13 21.52 -41.65 -36.19
N ASN A 14 20.81 -40.59 -36.66
CA ASN A 14 19.51 -39.99 -36.27
C ASN A 14 18.36 -41.04 -36.04
N PRO A 15 17.13 -40.75 -35.52
CA PRO A 15 16.45 -39.45 -35.27
C PRO A 15 15.49 -39.39 -34.03
N SER A 16 14.72 -38.30 -33.94
CA SER A 16 13.34 -38.18 -33.42
C SER A 16 13.11 -37.31 -32.17
N SER A 17 12.11 -36.45 -32.37
CA SER A 17 11.58 -35.38 -31.55
C SER A 17 10.88 -35.86 -30.27
N LYS A 18 11.17 -35.20 -29.15
CA LYS A 18 10.14 -34.78 -28.18
C LYS A 18 10.49 -33.40 -27.64
N ARG A 19 9.79 -32.38 -28.14
CA ARG A 19 9.58 -31.13 -27.41
C ARG A 19 8.45 -31.42 -26.43
N ASP A 20 8.80 -31.59 -25.17
CA ASP A 20 7.86 -31.39 -24.07
C ASP A 20 8.63 -30.77 -22.90
N GLY A 21 8.01 -29.76 -22.34
CA GLY A 21 8.60 -28.71 -21.54
C GLY A 21 7.71 -27.49 -21.66
N SER A 22 6.42 -27.70 -21.38
CA SER A 22 5.44 -26.63 -21.18
C SER A 22 6.07 -25.51 -20.34
N PRO A 23 5.96 -24.23 -20.72
CA PRO A 23 6.35 -23.16 -19.82
C PRO A 23 5.40 -23.26 -18.62
N THR A 24 5.95 -23.50 -17.43
CA THR A 24 5.23 -23.17 -16.19
C THR A 24 4.74 -21.76 -16.38
N ARG A 25 3.42 -21.59 -16.42
CA ARG A 25 2.74 -20.32 -16.65
C ARG A 25 3.23 -19.36 -15.56
N GLY A 26 4.28 -18.61 -15.89
CA GLY A 26 5.03 -17.82 -14.94
C GLY A 26 4.07 -16.82 -14.35
N LEU A 27 3.92 -16.84 -13.03
CA LEU A 27 3.22 -15.79 -12.32
C LEU A 27 3.89 -14.49 -12.75
N HIS A 28 3.18 -13.65 -13.53
CA HIS A 28 3.70 -12.35 -13.96
C HIS A 28 3.97 -11.54 -12.70
N ARG A 29 5.23 -11.53 -12.27
CA ARG A 29 5.66 -10.83 -11.07
C ARG A 29 5.63 -9.35 -11.41
N LEU A 30 4.95 -8.55 -10.58
CA LEU A 30 4.94 -7.11 -10.80
C LEU A 30 6.37 -6.60 -10.58
N VAL A 31 6.83 -5.74 -11.50
CA VAL A 31 8.20 -5.25 -11.54
C VAL A 31 8.21 -3.79 -11.07
N LEU A 32 9.15 -3.45 -10.20
CA LEU A 32 9.53 -2.08 -9.83
C LEU A 32 10.64 -1.63 -10.79
N GLY A 33 10.33 -0.68 -11.67
CA GLY A 33 11.25 -0.28 -12.75
C GLY A 33 11.30 -1.33 -13.86
N TYR A 34 12.50 -1.69 -14.32
CA TYR A 34 12.68 -2.56 -15.48
C TYR A 34 12.92 -4.04 -15.14
N ASP A 35 13.65 -4.35 -14.05
CA ASP A 35 14.12 -5.73 -13.79
C ASP A 35 13.91 -6.23 -12.34
N ALA A 36 13.55 -5.36 -11.39
CA ALA A 36 13.42 -5.75 -9.99
C ALA A 36 11.98 -6.16 -9.65
N ALA A 37 11.79 -7.36 -9.10
CA ALA A 37 10.50 -7.77 -8.56
C ALA A 37 10.02 -6.81 -7.46
N HIS A 38 8.75 -6.41 -7.53
CA HIS A 38 8.15 -5.62 -6.45
C HIS A 38 8.14 -6.44 -5.15
N PRO A 39 8.58 -5.90 -3.99
CA PRO A 39 8.66 -6.65 -2.74
C PRO A 39 7.40 -7.44 -2.36
N PHE A 40 6.20 -6.86 -2.47
CA PHE A 40 4.96 -7.60 -2.19
C PHE A 40 4.72 -8.80 -3.14
N SER A 41 5.25 -8.76 -4.36
CA SER A 41 5.12 -9.85 -5.35
C SER A 41 6.11 -11.01 -5.13
N THR A 42 7.04 -10.87 -4.17
CA THR A 42 7.97 -11.94 -3.80
C THR A 42 7.45 -12.78 -2.63
N ILE A 43 6.36 -12.35 -1.98
CA ILE A 43 5.81 -12.99 -0.79
C ILE A 43 4.78 -14.06 -1.21
N PRO A 44 5.06 -15.36 -1.00
CA PRO A 44 4.10 -16.41 -1.29
C PRO A 44 2.98 -16.40 -0.25
N LEU A 45 1.73 -16.23 -0.69
CA LEU A 45 0.57 -16.22 0.20
C LEU A 45 0.14 -17.65 0.53
N SER A 46 0.47 -18.12 1.74
CA SER A 46 0.19 -19.48 2.21
C SER A 46 -0.52 -19.54 3.55
N ASP A 47 -0.32 -18.53 4.40
CA ASP A 47 -0.83 -18.48 5.77
C ASP A 47 -1.02 -17.03 6.25
N ARG A 48 -1.49 -16.88 7.49
CA ARG A 48 -1.67 -15.57 8.14
C ARG A 48 -0.38 -14.74 8.16
N GLY A 49 0.76 -15.37 8.45
CA GLY A 49 2.05 -14.68 8.53
C GLY A 49 2.47 -14.09 7.19
N SER A 50 2.24 -14.82 6.09
CA SER A 50 2.50 -14.33 4.74
C SER A 50 1.64 -13.13 4.35
N VAL A 51 0.37 -13.08 4.78
CA VAL A 51 -0.51 -11.91 4.57
C VAL A 51 -0.02 -10.73 5.40
N GLN A 52 0.39 -10.95 6.65
CA GLN A 52 0.95 -9.88 7.47
C GLN A 52 2.26 -9.32 6.87
N ALA A 53 3.11 -10.18 6.31
CA ALA A 53 4.31 -9.76 5.60
C ALA A 53 3.97 -8.94 4.34
N LEU A 54 2.96 -9.36 3.58
CA LEU A 54 2.46 -8.61 2.42
C LEU A 54 2.02 -7.20 2.81
N LEU A 55 1.22 -7.07 3.87
CA LEU A 55 0.74 -5.77 4.34
C LEU A 55 1.88 -4.86 4.76
N ARG A 56 2.91 -5.37 5.45
CA ARG A 56 4.11 -4.59 5.78
C ARG A 56 4.84 -4.12 4.52
N ALA A 57 5.03 -5.01 3.53
CA ALA A 57 5.69 -4.68 2.27
C ALA A 57 4.92 -3.61 1.45
N LEU A 58 3.61 -3.44 1.67
CA LEU A 58 2.81 -2.36 1.08
C LEU A 58 2.91 -1.05 1.86
N LEU A 59 3.06 -1.11 3.19
CA LEU A 59 3.11 0.06 4.07
C LEU A 59 4.51 0.68 4.13
N ASP A 60 5.57 -0.13 4.09
CA ASP A 60 6.97 0.31 4.25
C ASP A 60 7.39 1.43 3.28
N PRO A 61 7.03 1.39 1.98
CA PRO A 61 7.44 2.43 1.03
C PRO A 61 6.82 3.80 1.29
N LEU A 62 5.81 3.92 2.16
CA LEU A 62 5.13 5.18 2.45
C LEU A 62 5.91 6.07 3.41
N GLU A 63 6.82 5.51 4.20
CA GLU A 63 7.56 6.19 5.28
C GLU A 63 8.22 7.51 4.84
N PRO A 64 8.91 7.60 3.69
CA PRO A 64 9.58 8.83 3.26
C PRO A 64 8.62 9.95 2.82
N PHE A 65 7.34 9.64 2.63
CA PHE A 65 6.37 10.53 1.99
C PHE A 65 5.39 11.17 2.98
N PHE A 66 5.51 10.85 4.27
CA PHE A 66 4.73 11.50 5.31
C PHE A 66 5.08 12.99 5.42
N SER A 67 4.05 13.82 5.59
CA SER A 67 4.19 15.22 6.00
C SER A 67 4.82 15.34 7.40
N PRO A 68 5.32 16.54 7.77
CA PRO A 68 5.92 16.77 9.08
C PRO A 68 5.03 16.36 10.28
N LEU A 69 3.72 16.66 10.25
CA LEU A 69 2.77 16.23 11.29
C LEU A 69 2.10 14.89 10.99
N LYS A 70 2.57 14.17 9.98
CA LYS A 70 2.07 12.86 9.53
C LYS A 70 0.63 12.85 8.99
N ALA A 71 -0.06 13.98 8.90
CA ALA A 71 -1.45 14.03 8.44
C ALA A 71 -1.62 13.66 6.97
N ARG A 72 -0.55 13.62 6.17
CA ARG A 72 -0.61 13.45 4.72
C ARG A 72 0.51 12.56 4.23
N ILE A 73 0.27 11.79 3.16
CA ILE A 73 1.30 10.99 2.47
C ILE A 73 1.36 11.43 1.01
N ARG A 74 2.50 12.00 0.60
CA ARG A 74 2.72 12.56 -0.74
C ARG A 74 3.54 11.60 -1.61
N CYS A 75 2.88 10.62 -2.20
CA CYS A 75 3.55 9.64 -3.07
C CYS A 75 4.07 10.28 -4.38
N PRO A 76 5.32 10.03 -4.79
CA PRO A 76 5.87 10.51 -6.06
C PRO A 76 5.15 9.86 -7.26
N GLY A 77 5.05 10.58 -8.37
CA GLY A 77 4.48 10.05 -9.62
C GLY A 77 3.01 10.38 -9.87
N ALA A 78 2.36 11.10 -8.96
CA ALA A 78 1.05 11.73 -9.21
C ALA A 78 1.21 12.97 -10.11
N THR A 79 1.58 12.78 -11.38
CA THR A 79 1.55 13.83 -12.41
C THR A 79 0.28 13.71 -13.25
N ALA A 80 -0.90 13.94 -12.66
CA ALA A 80 -2.09 14.22 -13.48
C ALA A 80 -3.26 14.80 -12.66
N VAL A 81 -3.85 15.86 -13.23
CA VAL A 81 -5.22 16.39 -13.09
C VAL A 81 -5.65 17.22 -11.86
N ARG A 82 -6.35 18.31 -12.20
CA ARG A 82 -6.87 19.42 -11.40
C ARG A 82 -7.93 19.00 -10.36
N PHE A 83 -7.51 18.50 -9.21
CA PHE A 83 -8.36 18.47 -8.00
C PHE A 83 -7.54 18.95 -6.81
N ASP A 84 -8.22 19.55 -5.81
CA ASP A 84 -7.61 20.16 -4.62
C ASP A 84 -6.51 19.24 -4.07
N GLN A 85 -5.26 19.74 -4.06
CA GLN A 85 -4.07 19.00 -3.68
C GLN A 85 -4.21 18.38 -2.27
N THR A 86 -5.04 18.99 -1.41
CA THR A 86 -5.38 18.49 -0.09
C THR A 86 -6.21 17.19 -0.14
N ALA A 87 -7.17 17.06 -1.07
CA ALA A 87 -7.99 15.85 -1.19
C ALA A 87 -7.19 14.63 -1.68
N SER A 88 -6.28 14.85 -2.63
CA SER A 88 -5.33 13.82 -3.10
C SER A 88 -4.33 13.39 -2.01
N GLU A 89 -3.98 14.31 -1.11
CA GLU A 89 -3.09 14.04 0.03
C GLU A 89 -3.76 13.27 1.18
N VAL A 90 -5.08 13.42 1.36
CA VAL A 90 -5.88 12.63 2.32
C VAL A 90 -6.02 11.18 1.86
N GLU A 91 -6.18 10.95 0.55
CA GLU A 91 -6.17 9.59 -0.03
C GLU A 91 -4.89 8.83 0.38
N GLY A 92 -3.75 9.51 0.33
CA GLY A 92 -2.45 8.95 0.66
C GLY A 92 -2.37 8.37 2.07
N ILE A 93 -3.05 8.96 3.06
CA ILE A 93 -3.08 8.45 4.44
C ILE A 93 -4.25 7.49 4.69
N CYS A 94 -5.41 7.78 4.10
CA CYS A 94 -6.64 7.03 4.35
C CYS A 94 -6.65 5.66 3.68
N ARG A 95 -6.27 5.52 2.40
CA ARG A 95 -6.33 4.21 1.73
C ARG A 95 -5.40 3.15 2.34
N PRO A 96 -4.19 3.49 2.79
CA PRO A 96 -3.35 2.54 3.53
C PRO A 96 -3.99 2.01 4.83
N LEU A 97 -4.99 2.69 5.41
CA LEU A 97 -5.68 2.20 6.60
C LEU A 97 -6.39 0.86 6.35
N TRP A 98 -6.81 0.56 5.11
CA TRP A 98 -7.31 -0.78 4.78
C TRP A 98 -6.28 -1.87 5.12
N GLY A 99 -5.01 -1.62 4.79
CA GLY A 99 -3.93 -2.56 5.06
C GLY A 99 -3.49 -2.54 6.53
N LEU A 100 -3.30 -1.34 7.10
CA LEU A 100 -2.87 -1.21 8.49
C LEU A 100 -3.90 -1.81 9.46
N ALA A 101 -5.18 -1.46 9.33
CA ALA A 101 -6.21 -1.95 10.23
C ALA A 101 -6.38 -3.48 10.13
N CYS A 102 -6.31 -4.05 8.92
CA CYS A 102 -6.33 -5.50 8.74
C CYS A 102 -5.10 -6.19 9.37
N LEU A 103 -3.92 -5.57 9.29
CA LEU A 103 -2.70 -6.09 9.90
C LEU A 103 -2.85 -6.16 11.44
N LEU A 104 -3.35 -5.07 12.04
CA LEU A 104 -3.55 -4.96 13.49
C LEU A 104 -4.65 -5.90 13.98
N ALA A 105 -5.83 -5.88 13.36
CA ALA A 105 -6.94 -6.78 13.66
C ALA A 105 -6.56 -8.27 13.47
N GLY A 106 -5.64 -8.55 12.54
CA GLY A 106 -5.09 -9.87 12.28
C GLY A 106 -4.07 -10.37 13.31
N GLY A 107 -3.84 -9.65 14.41
CA GLY A 107 -2.86 -9.97 15.45
C GLY A 107 -1.41 -9.66 15.04
N GLY A 108 -1.21 -8.84 14.02
CA GLY A 108 0.10 -8.36 13.60
C GLY A 108 0.41 -7.00 14.20
N SER A 109 1.68 -6.63 14.19
CA SER A 109 2.14 -5.29 14.54
C SER A 109 2.82 -4.59 13.36
N TYR A 110 2.78 -3.27 13.38
CA TYR A 110 3.48 -2.41 12.45
C TYR A 110 4.25 -1.31 13.20
N ARG A 111 5.54 -1.13 12.87
CA ARG A 111 6.40 -0.14 13.57
C ARG A 111 5.87 1.29 13.45
N GLY A 112 5.18 1.55 12.35
CA GLY A 112 4.71 2.88 11.98
C GLY A 112 3.29 3.18 12.42
N THR A 113 2.61 2.33 13.21
CA THR A 113 1.22 2.57 13.65
C THR A 113 1.04 3.97 14.23
N GLN A 114 2.00 4.44 15.03
CA GLN A 114 1.96 5.78 15.64
C GLN A 114 1.89 6.90 14.59
N TRP A 115 2.47 6.74 13.39
CA TRP A 115 2.39 7.75 12.34
C TRP A 115 0.96 7.97 11.85
N TRP A 116 0.13 6.91 11.82
CA TRP A 116 -1.28 7.04 11.47
C TRP A 116 -2.08 7.68 12.60
N ILE A 117 -1.79 7.35 13.86
CA ILE A 117 -2.43 8.00 15.02
C ILE A 117 -2.11 9.50 15.02
N ASP A 118 -0.83 9.86 14.84
CA ASP A 118 -0.39 11.25 14.75
C ASP A 118 -1.02 11.97 13.54
N GLY A 119 -1.13 11.26 12.41
CA GLY A 119 -1.75 11.80 11.22
C GLY A 119 -3.25 12.03 11.34
N ILE A 120 -3.99 11.12 11.99
CA ILE A 120 -5.41 11.29 12.30
C ILE A 120 -5.61 12.46 13.27
N ARG A 121 -4.78 12.55 14.32
CA ARG A 121 -4.77 13.69 15.26
C ARG A 121 -4.60 15.01 14.53
N ALA A 122 -3.52 15.15 13.74
CA ALA A 122 -3.20 16.40 13.06
C ALA A 122 -4.16 16.72 11.91
N GLY A 123 -4.68 15.68 11.25
CA GLY A 123 -5.59 15.81 10.12
C GLY A 123 -7.01 16.19 10.49
N THR A 124 -7.47 15.83 11.69
CA THR A 124 -8.82 16.15 12.18
C THR A 124 -8.87 17.38 13.07
N ASP A 125 -7.73 17.98 13.42
CA ASP A 125 -7.66 19.21 14.22
C ASP A 125 -8.01 20.46 13.40
N PRO A 126 -9.18 21.11 13.61
CA PRO A 126 -9.61 22.26 12.82
C PRO A 126 -8.70 23.49 12.96
N ASP A 127 -7.96 23.59 14.07
CA ASP A 127 -6.99 24.67 14.31
C ASP A 127 -5.58 24.31 13.81
N GLY A 128 -5.40 23.09 13.29
CA GLY A 128 -4.13 22.51 12.90
C GLY A 128 -3.63 22.96 11.52
N LYS A 129 -2.31 23.08 11.37
CA LYS A 129 -1.66 23.47 10.10
C LYS A 129 -1.85 22.44 8.98
N GLU A 130 -2.05 21.18 9.33
CA GLU A 130 -2.25 20.09 8.37
C GLU A 130 -3.70 19.59 8.33
N TYR A 131 -4.65 20.34 8.88
CA TYR A 131 -6.07 20.02 8.88
C TYR A 131 -6.54 19.60 7.48
N TRP A 132 -7.31 18.50 7.42
CA TRP A 132 -7.83 17.96 6.17
C TRP A 132 -8.95 18.82 5.60
N GLY A 133 -9.56 19.68 6.41
CA GLY A 133 -10.78 20.39 6.04
C GLY A 133 -12.00 19.47 6.13
N TYR A 134 -13.18 20.08 6.25
CA TYR A 134 -14.43 19.33 6.23
C TYR A 134 -14.73 18.80 4.81
N PRO A 135 -15.15 17.53 4.67
CA PRO A 135 -15.83 17.04 3.47
C PRO A 135 -17.00 17.98 3.10
N ARG A 136 -17.14 18.30 1.81
CA ARG A 136 -18.28 19.04 1.25
C ARG A 136 -19.10 18.12 0.34
N ASP A 137 -20.28 18.58 -0.09
CA ASP A 137 -21.10 17.83 -1.05
C ASP A 137 -20.30 17.44 -2.30
N ASN A 138 -20.38 16.15 -2.66
CA ASN A 138 -19.62 15.52 -3.76
C ASN A 138 -18.07 15.62 -3.64
N ASP A 139 -17.52 15.78 -2.42
CA ASP A 139 -16.09 15.79 -2.18
C ASP A 139 -15.51 14.36 -2.08
N GLN A 140 -14.37 14.14 -2.73
CA GLN A 140 -13.57 12.91 -2.64
C GLN A 140 -13.25 12.51 -1.19
N ARG A 141 -13.18 13.47 -0.26
CA ARG A 141 -12.99 13.22 1.17
C ARG A 141 -14.06 12.30 1.78
N MET A 142 -15.29 12.27 1.24
CA MET A 142 -16.32 11.34 1.70
C MET A 142 -15.95 9.86 1.46
N VAL A 143 -15.24 9.58 0.36
CA VAL A 143 -14.74 8.22 0.06
C VAL A 143 -13.71 7.80 1.10
N GLU A 144 -12.89 8.75 1.55
CA GLU A 144 -11.78 8.51 2.47
C GLU A 144 -12.22 8.41 3.94
N MET A 145 -13.48 8.72 4.26
CA MET A 145 -14.08 8.47 5.58
C MET A 145 -14.31 6.98 5.84
N CYS A 146 -14.58 6.21 4.78
CA CYS A 146 -14.82 4.76 4.88
C CYS A 146 -13.61 3.98 5.44
N PRO A 147 -12.38 4.11 4.90
CA PRO A 147 -11.21 3.45 5.47
C PRO A 147 -10.92 3.91 6.90
N LEU A 148 -11.17 5.19 7.25
CA LEU A 148 -11.01 5.67 8.62
C LEU A 148 -12.00 5.00 9.57
N GLY A 149 -13.30 5.01 9.23
CA GLY A 149 -14.33 4.35 10.05
C GLY A 149 -14.09 2.85 10.20
N PHE A 150 -13.66 2.17 9.12
CA PHE A 150 -13.27 0.76 9.19
C PHE A 150 -12.10 0.54 10.15
N ALA A 151 -11.06 1.37 10.06
CA ALA A 151 -9.88 1.24 10.92
C ALA A 151 -10.24 1.40 12.40
N LEU A 152 -11.06 2.41 12.73
CA LEU A 152 -11.55 2.62 14.09
C LEU A 152 -12.38 1.44 14.62
N ALA A 153 -13.12 0.75 13.73
CA ALA A 153 -13.96 -0.37 14.12
C ALA A 153 -13.17 -1.67 14.39
N VAL A 154 -12.06 -1.91 13.68
CA VAL A 154 -11.35 -3.21 13.75
C VAL A 154 -9.99 -3.14 14.43
N ALA A 155 -9.40 -1.95 14.60
CA ALA A 155 -8.11 -1.73 15.25
C ALA A 155 -8.26 -0.72 16.40
N PRO A 156 -8.71 -1.17 17.60
CA PRO A 156 -9.05 -0.28 18.72
C PRO A 156 -7.88 0.56 19.22
N GLU A 157 -6.64 0.06 19.06
CA GLU A 157 -5.41 0.80 19.40
C GLU A 157 -5.29 2.17 18.72
N ILE A 158 -5.90 2.35 17.53
CA ILE A 158 -5.94 3.64 16.85
C ILE A 158 -6.80 4.64 17.64
N TRP A 159 -7.98 4.22 18.10
CA TRP A 159 -8.88 5.06 18.89
C TRP A 159 -8.39 5.28 20.32
N GLU A 160 -7.78 4.25 20.91
CA GLU A 160 -7.17 4.30 22.24
C GLU A 160 -5.98 5.24 22.30
N GLY A 161 -5.24 5.38 21.18
CA GLY A 161 -4.12 6.32 21.04
C GLY A 161 -4.50 7.80 20.93
N LEU A 162 -5.80 8.12 20.87
CA LEU A 162 -6.32 9.48 20.80
C LEU A 162 -6.78 9.98 22.18
N SER A 163 -6.50 11.24 22.49
CA SER A 163 -7.08 11.92 23.66
C SER A 163 -8.57 12.23 23.47
N ASP A 164 -9.28 12.60 24.54
CA ASP A 164 -10.71 12.91 24.46
C ASP A 164 -11.00 14.09 23.52
N LYS A 165 -10.12 15.11 23.49
CA LYS A 165 -10.22 16.22 22.54
C LYS A 165 -10.09 15.71 21.10
N GLU A 166 -9.14 14.82 20.85
CA GLU A 166 -8.85 14.28 19.52
C GLU A 166 -9.96 13.36 19.02
N ARG A 167 -10.56 12.57 19.91
CA ARG A 167 -11.76 11.78 19.60
C ARG A 167 -12.92 12.66 19.19
N GLY A 168 -13.15 13.76 19.92
CA GLY A 168 -14.17 14.75 19.55
C GLY A 168 -13.91 15.39 18.17
N ASN A 169 -12.65 15.66 17.84
CA ASN A 169 -12.26 16.14 16.51
C ASN A 169 -12.54 15.11 15.41
N VAL A 170 -12.18 13.84 15.64
CA VAL A 170 -12.46 12.73 14.71
C VAL A 170 -13.97 12.53 14.52
N GLU A 171 -14.75 12.56 15.59
CA GLU A 171 -16.22 12.49 15.55
C GLU A 171 -16.80 13.66 14.76
N GLY A 172 -16.32 14.88 15.00
CA GLY A 172 -16.74 16.07 14.25
C GLY A 172 -16.42 15.95 12.77
N TRP A 173 -15.23 15.45 12.43
CA TRP A 173 -14.82 15.24 11.05
C TRP A 173 -15.63 14.12 10.36
N LEU A 174 -15.94 13.04 11.06
CA LEU A 174 -16.73 11.92 10.54
C LEU A 174 -18.24 12.22 10.46
N GLY A 175 -18.81 12.91 11.44
CA GLY A 175 -20.25 13.05 11.65
C GLY A 175 -20.85 14.35 11.12
N ASN A 176 -20.23 15.50 11.44
CA ASN A 176 -20.83 16.81 11.15
C ASN A 176 -20.69 17.20 9.66
N SER A 177 -19.74 16.60 8.96
CA SER A 177 -19.44 16.87 7.54
C SER A 177 -20.49 16.32 6.56
N ILE A 178 -21.26 15.31 6.96
CA ILE A 178 -22.22 14.60 6.08
C ILE A 178 -23.68 14.93 6.46
N ASN A 179 -23.95 15.17 7.74
CA ASN A 179 -25.32 15.27 8.25
C ASN A 179 -25.82 16.71 8.47
N GLU A 180 -24.96 17.72 8.40
CA GLU A 180 -25.38 19.12 8.49
C GLU A 180 -25.72 19.67 7.09
N LYS A 181 -26.98 19.44 6.66
CA LYS A 181 -27.56 20.24 5.57
C LYS A 181 -27.91 21.61 6.12
N LYS A 182 -27.26 22.68 5.63
CA LYS A 182 -27.80 24.04 5.73
C LYS A 182 -28.84 24.27 4.65
#